data_AF-A0A811RD97-F1
#
_entry.id   AF-A0A811RD97-F1
#
_cell.length_a   1.000
_cell.length_b   1.000
_cell.length_c   1.000
_cell.angle_alpha   90.00
_cell.angle_beta   90.00
_cell.angle_gamma   90.00
#
_symmetry.space_group_name_H-M   'P 1'
#
loop_
_entity.id
_entity.type
_entity.pdbx_description
1 polymer ?
#
loop_
_entity_poly.entity_id
_entity_poly.type
_entity_poly.pdbx_seq_one_letter_code
_entity_poly.pdbx_strand_id
1 'polypeptide(L)'
;MGAMGTLQRIPTISTEGDVRLLQEMGMDAYRFSISWPRILPNGTLGDINEKGIDYYNNLIDLMIDNGIEPYVTLFHWDTPQALVEDYGGFLDKRIIKDYTDFAGLCFERFGDRVNNWLTFNEPHTFSPGLKCPDPNGNSIKEPYLVGHNILLAHAETVHLYNRLTIATGNSNCCYYANSLSLSYLLWILKGLGSSYLYALLDHEWKEGMSQEETEKFVVKVVSLAMARDGASGGLSVQILINADGVKRNFYPRQATPVAR
;
A
#
# COMPACT_ATOMS: atom_id res chain seq x y z
N MET A 1 33.68 13.76 14.00
CA MET A 1 33.11 13.97 12.66
C MET A 1 33.46 12.76 11.81
N GLY A 2 32.60 11.74 11.81
CA GLY A 2 32.76 10.55 10.97
C GLY A 2 31.82 10.67 9.79
N ALA A 3 32.36 10.61 8.57
CA ALA A 3 31.59 10.68 7.34
C ALA A 3 30.62 9.48 7.26
N MET A 4 29.31 9.76 7.18
CA MET A 4 28.34 8.76 6.76
C MET A 4 28.69 8.35 5.32
N GLY A 5 28.97 7.05 5.13
CA GLY A 5 29.16 6.49 3.80
C GLY A 5 27.92 6.71 2.96
N THR A 6 28.09 7.28 1.78
CA THR A 6 27.07 7.35 0.74
C THR A 6 26.59 5.94 0.42
N LEU A 7 25.35 5.63 0.78
CA LEU A 7 24.65 4.45 0.29
C LEU A 7 24.70 4.47 -1.24
N GLN A 8 25.34 3.47 -1.85
CA GLN A 8 25.22 3.26 -3.29
C GLN A 8 23.73 3.09 -3.63
N ARG A 9 23.20 3.97 -4.49
CA ARG A 9 21.86 3.82 -5.05
C ARG A 9 21.78 2.45 -5.73
N ILE A 10 20.89 1.59 -5.24
CA ILE A 10 20.42 0.43 -6.00
C ILE A 10 19.86 0.99 -7.32
N PRO A 11 20.23 0.44 -8.49
CA PRO A 11 19.72 0.92 -9.76
C PRO A 11 18.19 0.85 -9.74
N THR A 12 17.54 2.01 -9.78
CA THR A 12 16.09 2.10 -9.92
C THR A 12 15.74 1.60 -11.32
N ILE A 13 14.99 0.51 -11.40
CA ILE A 13 14.31 0.12 -12.64
C ILE A 13 13.38 1.29 -13.00
N SER A 14 13.33 1.67 -14.29
CA SER A 14 12.42 2.73 -14.73
C SER A 14 10.98 2.26 -14.60
N THR A 15 10.04 3.19 -14.51
CA THR A 15 8.59 2.89 -14.56
C THR A 15 8.24 1.98 -15.74
N GLU A 16 8.88 2.19 -16.90
CA GLU A 16 8.76 1.33 -18.08
C GLU A 16 9.29 -0.09 -17.84
N GLY A 17 10.43 -0.22 -17.17
CA GLY A 17 10.98 -1.52 -16.79
C GLY A 17 10.08 -2.27 -15.83
N ASP A 18 9.48 -1.58 -14.86
CA ASP A 18 8.55 -2.20 -13.89
C ASP A 18 7.27 -2.70 -14.59
N VAL A 19 6.64 -1.89 -15.45
CA VAL A 19 5.44 -2.31 -16.19
C VAL A 19 5.74 -3.45 -17.15
N ARG A 20 6.87 -3.40 -17.86
CA ARG A 20 7.30 -4.47 -18.74
C ARG A 20 7.52 -5.78 -17.98
N LEU A 21 8.15 -5.74 -16.80
CA LEU A 21 8.33 -6.91 -15.96
C LEU A 21 6.97 -7.48 -15.51
N LEU A 22 6.03 -6.62 -15.09
CA LEU A 22 4.68 -7.04 -14.71
C LEU A 22 3.97 -7.77 -15.85
N GLN A 23 4.11 -7.28 -17.08
CA GLN A 23 3.57 -7.92 -18.28
C GLN A 23 4.27 -9.26 -18.59
N GLU A 24 5.61 -9.31 -18.53
CA GLU A 24 6.39 -10.54 -18.74
C GLU A 24 6.03 -11.63 -17.72
N MET A 25 5.61 -11.24 -16.51
CA MET A 25 5.14 -12.15 -15.46
C MET A 25 3.66 -12.53 -15.58
N GLY A 26 2.93 -11.96 -16.55
CA GLY A 26 1.51 -12.24 -16.77
C GLY A 26 0.61 -11.71 -15.65
N MET A 27 0.89 -10.52 -15.12
CA MET A 27 0.03 -9.86 -14.13
C MET A 27 -1.17 -9.20 -14.79
N ASP A 28 -2.37 -9.42 -14.22
CA ASP A 28 -3.60 -8.77 -14.68
C ASP A 28 -3.80 -7.37 -14.07
N ALA A 29 -3.20 -7.11 -12.91
CA ALA A 29 -3.36 -5.87 -12.16
C ALA A 29 -2.08 -5.49 -11.40
N TYR A 30 -1.90 -4.18 -11.17
CA TYR A 30 -0.82 -3.66 -10.36
C TYR A 30 -1.33 -2.69 -9.31
N ARG A 31 -1.01 -3.00 -8.05
CA ARG A 31 -1.28 -2.12 -6.93
C ARG A 31 -0.07 -1.23 -6.65
N PHE A 32 -0.28 0.07 -6.67
CA PHE A 32 0.72 1.07 -6.30
C PHE A 32 0.11 2.15 -5.41
N SER A 33 0.93 3.05 -4.88
CA SER A 33 0.47 4.22 -4.13
C SER A 33 0.83 5.53 -4.82
N ILE A 34 -0.07 6.51 -4.71
CA ILE A 34 0.21 7.90 -5.08
C ILE A 34 0.85 8.57 -3.87
N SER A 35 1.98 9.23 -4.09
CA SER A 35 2.71 9.89 -3.02
C SER A 35 2.10 11.25 -2.73
N TRP A 36 1.52 11.42 -1.53
CA TRP A 36 0.90 12.68 -1.12
C TRP A 36 1.87 13.87 -1.21
N PRO A 37 3.08 13.84 -0.62
CA PRO A 37 4.03 14.94 -0.72
C PRO A 37 4.58 15.16 -2.14
N ARG A 38 4.44 14.18 -3.05
CA ARG A 38 4.81 14.38 -4.46
C ARG A 38 3.77 15.23 -5.18
N ILE A 39 2.49 15.04 -4.89
CA ILE A 39 1.38 15.77 -5.52
C ILE A 39 1.17 17.12 -4.84
N LEU A 40 1.19 17.15 -3.51
CA LEU A 40 1.04 18.33 -2.67
C LEU A 40 2.24 18.44 -1.74
N PRO A 41 3.34 19.11 -2.14
CA PRO A 41 4.56 19.21 -1.32
C PRO A 41 4.33 19.80 0.08
N ASN A 42 3.41 20.77 0.19
CA ASN A 42 2.99 21.37 1.45
C ASN A 42 1.80 20.65 2.11
N GLY A 43 1.36 19.53 1.53
CA GLY A 43 0.25 18.70 2.00
C GLY A 43 -1.15 19.22 1.70
N THR A 44 -1.30 20.49 1.32
CA THR A 44 -2.58 21.13 1.00
C THR A 44 -2.67 21.56 -0.46
N LEU A 45 -3.88 21.86 -0.95
CA LEU A 45 -4.16 22.26 -2.34
C LEU A 45 -3.54 23.61 -2.75
N GLY A 46 -2.84 24.30 -1.86
CA GLY A 46 -2.22 25.60 -2.15
C GLY A 46 -1.06 25.54 -3.14
N ASP A 47 -0.41 24.37 -3.29
CA ASP A 47 0.71 24.17 -4.21
C ASP A 47 0.64 22.76 -4.82
N ILE A 48 0.02 22.67 -6.00
CA ILE A 48 -0.13 21.42 -6.75
C ILE A 48 1.08 21.23 -7.66
N ASN A 49 1.78 20.11 -7.48
CA ASN A 49 2.90 19.73 -8.33
C ASN A 49 2.42 18.94 -9.57
N GLU A 50 2.15 19.65 -10.67
CA GLU A 50 1.70 19.04 -11.93
C GLU A 50 2.68 18.00 -12.48
N LYS A 51 4.00 18.15 -12.26
CA LYS A 51 4.97 17.12 -12.68
C LYS A 51 4.79 15.80 -11.92
N GLY A 52 4.33 15.87 -10.67
CA GLY A 52 3.96 14.71 -9.89
C GLY A 52 2.73 14.02 -10.46
N ILE A 53 1.75 14.80 -10.92
CA ILE A 53 0.53 14.31 -11.58
C ILE A 53 0.89 13.66 -12.92
N ASP A 54 1.71 14.32 -13.75
CA ASP A 54 2.18 13.80 -15.04
C ASP A 54 2.89 12.46 -14.90
N TYR A 55 3.70 12.28 -13.84
CA TYR A 55 4.32 11.01 -13.55
C TYR A 55 3.29 9.88 -13.36
N TYR A 56 2.24 10.10 -12.58
CA TYR A 56 1.21 9.08 -12.35
C TYR A 56 0.31 8.88 -13.56
N ASN A 57 0.01 9.93 -14.34
CA ASN A 57 -0.67 9.79 -15.63
C ASN A 57 0.11 8.84 -16.55
N ASN A 58 1.40 9.10 -16.75
CA ASN A 58 2.26 8.27 -17.61
C ASN A 58 2.33 6.81 -17.11
N LEU A 59 2.41 6.59 -15.79
CA LEU A 59 2.40 5.25 -15.22
C LEU A 59 1.05 4.55 -15.46
N ILE A 60 -0.07 5.24 -15.21
CA ILE A 60 -1.43 4.70 -15.39
C ILE A 60 -1.68 4.36 -16.85
N ASP A 61 -1.37 5.27 -17.77
CA ASP A 61 -1.52 5.07 -19.21
C ASP A 61 -0.68 3.89 -19.67
N LEU A 62 0.59 3.82 -19.24
CA LEU A 62 1.47 2.71 -19.59
C LEU A 62 0.95 1.36 -19.09
N MET A 63 0.38 1.27 -17.89
CA MET A 63 -0.22 0.03 -17.40
C MET A 63 -1.43 -0.38 -18.23
N ILE A 64 -2.33 0.57 -18.51
CA ILE A 64 -3.54 0.32 -19.30
C ILE A 64 -3.18 -0.13 -20.72
N ASP A 65 -2.22 0.52 -21.35
CA ASP A 65 -1.71 0.17 -22.68
C ASP A 65 -1.11 -1.25 -22.74
N ASN A 66 -0.67 -1.77 -21.59
CA ASN A 66 -0.14 -3.12 -21.44
C ASN A 66 -1.14 -4.12 -20.85
N GLY A 67 -2.42 -3.75 -20.74
CA GLY A 67 -3.49 -4.61 -20.24
C GLY A 67 -3.43 -4.88 -18.73
N ILE A 68 -2.76 -4.03 -17.96
CA ILE A 68 -2.61 -4.14 -16.51
C ILE A 68 -3.58 -3.16 -15.84
N GLU A 69 -4.48 -3.66 -15.00
CA GLU A 69 -5.45 -2.83 -14.28
C GLU A 69 -4.80 -2.10 -13.09
N PRO A 70 -4.95 -0.75 -12.99
CA PRO A 70 -4.42 0.01 -11.86
C PRO A 70 -5.27 -0.13 -10.60
N TYR A 71 -4.63 -0.51 -9.49
CA TYR A 71 -5.20 -0.45 -8.14
C TYR A 71 -4.44 0.59 -7.31
N VAL A 72 -5.09 1.69 -6.97
CA VAL A 72 -4.41 2.83 -6.35
C VAL A 72 -4.65 2.87 -4.84
N THR A 73 -3.57 2.93 -4.07
CA THR A 73 -3.61 3.28 -2.65
C THR A 73 -3.32 4.76 -2.47
N LEU A 74 -4.24 5.51 -1.86
CA LEU A 74 -4.11 6.95 -1.64
C LEU A 74 -3.11 7.27 -0.53
N PHE A 75 -3.06 6.48 0.55
CA PHE A 75 -2.12 6.70 1.65
C PHE A 75 -1.33 5.44 1.98
N HIS A 76 -0.01 5.55 1.94
CA HIS A 76 0.91 4.46 2.26
C HIS A 76 2.04 4.94 3.18
N TRP A 77 1.63 5.53 4.32
CA TRP A 77 2.52 5.98 5.41
C TRP A 77 3.44 7.15 5.03
N ASP A 78 3.03 7.90 4.02
CA ASP A 78 3.80 8.96 3.39
C ASP A 78 3.22 10.35 3.69
N THR A 79 2.86 10.60 4.96
CA THR A 79 2.34 11.90 5.40
C THR A 79 3.32 13.02 5.01
N PRO A 80 2.86 14.11 4.37
CA PRO A 80 3.71 15.26 4.08
C PRO A 80 4.32 15.83 5.36
N GLN A 81 5.64 15.99 5.36
CA GLN A 81 6.40 16.49 6.50
C GLN A 81 5.90 17.88 6.97
N ALA A 82 5.47 18.74 6.02
CA ALA A 82 4.90 20.05 6.33
C ALA A 82 3.68 19.98 7.26
N LEU A 83 2.82 18.96 7.12
CA LEU A 83 1.65 18.76 7.99
C LEU A 83 2.04 18.20 9.36
N VAL A 84 3.10 17.37 9.40
CA VAL A 84 3.68 16.88 10.65
C VAL A 84 4.29 18.04 11.45
N GLU A 85 4.98 18.96 10.79
CA GLU A 85 5.60 20.12 11.43
C GLU A 85 4.59 21.20 11.84
N ASP A 86 3.54 21.42 11.04
CA ASP A 86 2.50 22.40 11.36
C ASP A 86 1.61 21.93 12.53
N TYR A 87 1.22 20.65 12.54
CA TYR A 87 0.22 20.17 13.50
C TYR A 87 0.35 18.74 13.98
N GLY A 88 1.45 18.05 13.69
CA GLY A 88 1.64 16.65 14.11
C GLY A 88 0.91 15.64 13.22
N GLY A 89 0.50 16.03 12.01
CA GLY A 89 -0.12 15.12 11.03
C GLY A 89 -1.37 14.44 11.59
N PHE A 90 -1.38 13.11 11.60
CA PHE A 90 -2.55 12.34 12.03
C PHE A 90 -2.92 12.46 13.52
N LEU A 91 -2.11 13.13 14.34
CA LEU A 91 -2.47 13.48 15.71
C LEU A 91 -3.52 14.60 15.80
N ASP A 92 -3.67 15.43 14.76
CA ASP A 92 -4.64 16.52 14.72
C ASP A 92 -5.77 16.22 13.72
N LYS A 93 -7.00 16.58 14.09
CA LYS A 93 -8.19 16.41 13.26
C LYS A 93 -8.14 17.18 11.93
N ARG A 94 -7.30 18.22 11.82
CA ARG A 94 -7.09 18.98 10.57
C ARG A 94 -6.69 18.07 9.41
N ILE A 95 -5.96 16.99 9.69
CA ILE A 95 -5.53 16.00 8.69
C ILE A 95 -6.69 15.41 7.89
N ILE A 96 -7.89 15.32 8.47
CA ILE A 96 -9.06 14.69 7.84
C ILE A 96 -9.43 15.49 6.58
N LYS A 97 -9.46 16.82 6.70
CA LYS A 97 -9.77 17.68 5.56
C LYS A 97 -8.64 17.65 4.54
N ASP A 98 -7.40 17.82 4.95
CA ASP A 98 -6.26 17.87 4.03
C ASP A 98 -6.10 16.56 3.25
N TYR A 99 -6.31 15.41 3.91
CA TYR A 99 -6.33 14.11 3.25
C TYR A 99 -7.50 13.97 2.27
N THR A 100 -8.70 14.40 2.68
CA THR A 100 -9.90 14.31 1.82
C THR A 100 -9.74 15.21 0.58
N ASP A 101 -9.14 16.39 0.72
CA ASP A 101 -8.81 17.29 -0.38
C ASP A 101 -7.79 16.65 -1.35
N PHE A 102 -6.73 16.04 -0.81
CA PHE A 102 -5.75 15.29 -1.60
C PHE A 102 -6.39 14.12 -2.36
N ALA A 103 -7.25 13.33 -1.70
CA ALA A 103 -7.98 12.25 -2.33
C ALA A 103 -8.92 12.75 -3.42
N GLY A 104 -9.63 13.87 -3.17
CA GLY A 104 -10.48 14.54 -4.16
C GLY A 104 -9.72 14.94 -5.41
N LEU A 105 -8.53 15.53 -5.26
CA LEU A 105 -7.65 15.86 -6.38
C LEU A 105 -7.22 14.60 -7.15
N CYS A 106 -6.90 13.50 -6.46
CA CYS A 106 -6.57 12.23 -7.12
C CYS A 106 -7.74 11.67 -7.92
N PHE A 107 -8.97 11.72 -7.38
CA PHE A 107 -10.17 11.29 -8.09
C PHE A 107 -10.44 12.14 -9.32
N GLU A 108 -10.26 13.46 -9.22
CA GLU A 108 -10.38 14.37 -10.34
C GLU A 108 -9.37 14.07 -11.45
N ARG A 109 -8.10 13.83 -11.08
CA ARG A 109 -7.00 13.71 -12.05
C ARG A 109 -6.84 12.33 -12.67
N PHE A 110 -7.27 11.28 -11.97
CA PHE A 110 -7.00 9.89 -12.39
C PHE A 110 -8.26 9.01 -12.40
N GLY A 111 -9.38 9.47 -11.85
CA GLY A 111 -10.62 8.67 -11.72
C GLY A 111 -11.34 8.37 -13.03
N ASP A 112 -10.89 8.94 -14.14
CA ASP A 112 -11.34 8.59 -15.50
C ASP A 112 -10.79 7.22 -15.95
N ARG A 113 -9.62 6.82 -15.42
CA ARG A 113 -8.89 5.59 -15.76
C ARG A 113 -8.77 4.61 -14.59
N VAL A 114 -8.81 5.09 -13.35
CA VAL A 114 -8.67 4.29 -12.13
C VAL A 114 -10.02 4.05 -11.48
N ASN A 115 -10.44 2.79 -11.44
CA ASN A 115 -11.72 2.37 -10.85
C ASN A 115 -11.58 1.70 -9.47
N ASN A 116 -10.35 1.37 -9.05
CA ASN A 116 -10.07 0.63 -7.82
C ASN A 116 -9.20 1.46 -6.89
N TRP A 117 -9.79 1.88 -5.77
CA TRP A 117 -9.15 2.77 -4.79
C TRP A 117 -9.09 2.15 -3.41
N LEU A 118 -7.94 2.29 -2.75
CA LEU A 118 -7.73 1.98 -1.35
C LEU A 118 -7.36 3.28 -0.63
N THR A 119 -8.11 3.67 0.39
CA THR A 119 -7.84 4.92 1.10
C THR A 119 -6.53 4.83 1.91
N PHE A 120 -6.39 3.80 2.75
CA PHE A 120 -5.28 3.66 3.69
C PHE A 120 -4.68 2.25 3.62
N ASN A 121 -3.35 2.16 3.57
CA ASN A 121 -2.64 0.91 3.78
C ASN A 121 -2.39 0.66 5.28
N GLU A 122 -2.76 -0.53 5.76
CA GLU A 122 -2.39 -1.06 7.09
C GLU A 122 -2.45 -0.04 8.25
N PRO A 123 -3.63 0.57 8.51
CA PRO A 123 -3.75 1.63 9.50
C PRO A 123 -3.38 1.19 10.93
N HIS A 124 -3.54 -0.10 11.23
CA HIS A 124 -3.13 -0.71 12.49
C HIS A 124 -1.60 -0.67 12.70
N THR A 125 -0.82 -0.81 11.63
CA THR A 125 0.64 -0.75 11.67
C THR A 125 1.14 0.69 11.64
N PHE A 126 0.45 1.58 10.91
CA PHE A 126 0.75 3.02 10.88
C PHE A 126 0.41 3.79 12.16
N SER A 127 -0.46 3.23 13.00
CA SER A 127 -0.77 3.78 14.32
C SER A 127 0.04 3.12 15.44
N PRO A 128 1.37 2.91 15.37
CA PRO A 128 2.01 2.07 16.35
C PRO A 128 2.37 2.92 17.57
N GLY A 129 1.71 2.66 18.69
CA GLY A 129 2.27 3.04 19.99
C GLY A 129 3.58 2.30 20.31
N LEU A 130 3.98 1.37 19.44
CA LEU A 130 4.96 0.31 19.71
C LEU A 130 6.17 0.26 18.76
N LYS A 131 6.12 0.84 17.54
CA LYS A 131 7.19 0.67 16.54
C LYS A 131 8.16 1.85 16.44
N CYS A 132 7.74 3.04 16.88
CA CYS A 132 8.62 4.20 17.09
C CYS A 132 8.02 5.06 18.21
N PRO A 133 8.34 4.79 19.49
CA PRO A 133 7.94 5.71 20.54
C PRO A 133 8.70 7.01 20.33
N ASP A 134 8.00 8.09 19.95
CA ASP A 134 8.51 9.43 20.21
C ASP A 134 8.75 9.51 21.72
N PRO A 135 9.98 9.74 22.20
CA PRO A 135 10.25 9.83 23.63
C PRO A 135 9.45 10.94 24.32
N ASN A 136 8.91 11.89 23.55
CA ASN A 136 8.03 12.96 24.03
C ASN A 136 6.54 12.67 23.81
N GLY A 137 6.19 11.56 23.16
CA GLY A 137 4.83 11.16 22.82
C GLY A 137 4.16 10.31 23.90
N ASN A 138 2.90 9.95 23.66
CA ASN A 138 2.09 9.10 24.53
C ASN A 138 1.60 7.84 23.81
N SER A 139 2.39 6.77 23.90
CA SER A 139 2.09 5.44 23.34
C SER A 139 0.78 4.81 23.79
N ILE A 140 0.14 5.30 24.87
CA ILE A 140 -1.15 4.80 25.36
C ILE A 140 -2.32 5.57 24.73
N LYS A 141 -2.11 6.79 24.22
CA LYS A 141 -3.18 7.66 23.69
C LYS A 141 -3.08 7.91 22.20
N GLU A 142 -1.90 8.28 21.73
CA GLU A 142 -1.65 8.70 20.35
C GLU A 142 -2.04 7.67 19.31
N PRO A 143 -1.80 6.35 19.51
CA PRO A 143 -2.24 5.33 18.55
C PRO A 143 -3.74 5.34 18.29
N TYR A 144 -4.53 5.55 19.34
CA TYR A 144 -5.98 5.59 19.24
C TYR A 144 -6.46 6.89 18.58
N LEU A 145 -5.76 8.00 18.83
CA LEU A 145 -6.07 9.28 18.20
C LEU A 145 -5.76 9.26 16.70
N VAL A 146 -4.59 8.76 16.31
CA VAL A 146 -4.21 8.54 14.91
C VAL A 146 -5.20 7.61 14.23
N GLY A 147 -5.50 6.46 14.85
CA GLY A 147 -6.48 5.51 14.32
C GLY A 147 -7.88 6.12 14.16
N HIS A 148 -8.32 6.93 15.12
CA HIS A 148 -9.59 7.64 15.06
C HIS A 148 -9.65 8.62 13.89
N ASN A 149 -8.62 9.46 13.72
CA ASN A 149 -8.55 10.43 12.63
C ASN A 149 -8.46 9.74 11.26
N ILE A 150 -7.76 8.60 11.16
CA ILE A 150 -7.74 7.78 9.93
C ILE A 150 -9.13 7.25 9.58
N LEU A 151 -9.89 6.74 10.56
CA LEU A 151 -11.23 6.22 10.32
C LEU A 151 -12.19 7.32 9.85
N LEU A 152 -12.08 8.53 10.43
CA LEU A 152 -12.87 9.69 9.99
C LEU A 152 -12.45 10.15 8.58
N ALA A 153 -11.15 10.25 8.31
CA ALA A 153 -10.63 10.63 7.00
C ALA A 153 -11.03 9.62 5.90
N HIS A 154 -11.03 8.33 6.22
CA HIS A 154 -11.55 7.27 5.36
C HIS A 154 -13.04 7.49 5.04
N ALA A 155 -13.87 7.69 6.07
CA ALA A 155 -15.30 7.89 5.89
C ALA A 155 -15.62 9.12 5.02
N GLU A 156 -14.97 10.25 5.28
CA GLU A 156 -15.13 11.48 4.49
C GLU A 156 -14.71 11.29 3.03
N THR A 157 -13.60 10.57 2.79
CA THR A 157 -13.11 10.28 1.44
C THR A 157 -14.05 9.36 0.68
N VAL A 158 -14.61 8.33 1.33
CA VAL A 158 -15.63 7.45 0.73
C VAL A 158 -16.90 8.22 0.40
N HIS A 159 -17.36 9.09 1.30
CA HIS A 159 -18.50 9.96 1.03
C HIS A 159 -18.25 10.91 -0.14
N LEU A 160 -17.05 11.50 -0.22
CA LEU A 160 -16.66 12.35 -1.34
C LEU A 160 -16.70 11.56 -2.65
N TYR A 161 -16.06 10.39 -2.71
CA TYR A 161 -16.05 9.55 -3.90
C TYR A 161 -17.46 9.19 -4.36
N ASN A 162 -18.32 8.73 -3.45
CA ASN A 162 -19.71 8.39 -3.76
C ASN A 162 -20.50 9.57 -4.33
N ARG A 163 -20.28 10.79 -3.81
CA ARG A 163 -20.91 12.00 -4.37
C ARG A 163 -20.42 12.28 -5.79
N LEU A 164 -19.13 12.11 -6.05
CA LEU A 164 -18.54 12.32 -7.38
C LEU A 164 -19.03 11.25 -8.38
N THR A 165 -19.09 9.97 -8.00
CA THR A 165 -19.54 8.90 -8.91
C THR A 165 -21.03 8.98 -9.24
N ILE A 166 -21.88 9.34 -8.27
CA ILE A 166 -23.30 9.61 -8.54
C ILE A 166 -23.46 10.78 -9.51
N ALA A 167 -22.62 11.82 -9.37
CA ALA A 167 -22.66 12.98 -10.26
C ALA A 167 -22.15 12.67 -11.68
N THR A 168 -21.19 11.75 -11.84
CA THR A 168 -20.58 11.41 -13.14
C THR A 168 -21.19 10.18 -13.82
N GLY A 169 -22.02 9.40 -13.13
CA GLY A 169 -22.66 8.20 -13.67
C GLY A 169 -21.74 6.98 -13.80
N ASN A 170 -20.53 7.03 -13.21
CA ASN A 170 -19.55 5.96 -13.30
C ASN A 170 -19.74 4.95 -12.15
N SER A 171 -20.21 3.73 -12.45
CA SER A 171 -20.67 2.74 -11.46
C SER A 171 -19.65 1.68 -11.07
N ASN A 172 -18.42 1.74 -11.57
CA ASN A 172 -17.40 0.71 -11.33
C ASN A 172 -16.56 1.07 -10.09
N CYS A 173 -16.89 0.49 -8.94
CA CYS A 173 -16.01 0.55 -7.77
C CYS A 173 -16.04 -0.79 -7.03
N CYS A 174 -14.91 -1.47 -6.98
CA CYS A 174 -14.69 -2.55 -6.02
C CYS A 174 -14.50 -1.93 -4.63
N TYR A 175 -15.51 -2.06 -3.77
CA TYR A 175 -15.42 -1.66 -2.38
C TYR A 175 -14.66 -2.70 -1.55
N TYR A 176 -13.62 -2.28 -0.83
CA TYR A 176 -13.20 -2.96 0.40
C TYR A 176 -13.93 -2.44 1.65
N ALA A 177 -14.93 -1.55 1.50
CA ALA A 177 -15.61 -0.90 2.61
C ALA A 177 -17.12 -0.62 2.39
N ASN A 178 -17.86 -1.47 1.68
CA ASN A 178 -19.32 -1.33 1.63
C ASN A 178 -20.02 -2.34 2.56
N SER A 179 -20.89 -1.76 3.39
CA SER A 179 -21.63 -2.34 4.52
C SER A 179 -20.82 -2.52 5.81
N LEU A 180 -21.19 -1.74 6.83
CA LEU A 180 -20.99 -2.02 8.25
C LEU A 180 -21.76 -3.29 8.68
N SER A 181 -21.71 -4.37 7.90
CA SER A 181 -22.04 -5.69 8.43
C SER A 181 -20.84 -6.17 9.24
N LEU A 182 -21.09 -6.79 10.40
CA LEU A 182 -20.02 -7.41 11.22
C LEU A 182 -19.13 -8.37 10.40
N SER A 183 -19.65 -8.92 9.30
CA SER A 183 -18.92 -9.75 8.33
C SER A 183 -17.86 -9.01 7.50
N TYR A 184 -18.00 -7.70 7.26
CA TYR A 184 -17.00 -6.87 6.55
C TYR A 184 -15.96 -6.26 7.49
N LEU A 185 -16.31 -6.01 8.75
CA LEU A 185 -15.33 -5.71 9.81
C LEU A 185 -14.33 -6.86 9.98
N LEU A 186 -14.82 -8.10 9.82
CA LEU A 186 -13.98 -9.30 9.70
C LEU A 186 -13.09 -9.28 8.45
N TRP A 187 -13.42 -8.56 7.38
CA TRP A 187 -12.56 -8.41 6.20
C TRP A 187 -11.53 -7.29 6.33
N ILE A 188 -11.86 -6.17 6.95
CA ILE A 188 -10.90 -5.13 7.37
C ILE A 188 -9.85 -5.72 8.33
N LEU A 189 -10.26 -6.69 9.16
CA LEU A 189 -9.36 -7.50 10.00
C LEU A 189 -8.73 -8.70 9.27
N LYS A 190 -9.27 -9.15 8.12
CA LYS A 190 -8.65 -10.23 7.29
C LYS A 190 -7.68 -9.69 6.25
N GLY A 191 -7.72 -8.40 5.91
CA GLY A 191 -6.68 -7.69 5.13
C GLY A 191 -5.34 -7.59 5.88
N LEU A 192 -5.27 -8.17 7.08
CA LEU A 192 -4.05 -8.46 7.81
C LEU A 192 -3.42 -9.77 7.27
N GLY A 193 -3.05 -9.84 5.98
CA GLY A 193 -2.22 -10.94 5.49
C GLY A 193 -1.06 -11.17 6.44
N SER A 194 -0.37 -10.09 6.81
CA SER A 194 0.72 -10.07 7.79
C SER A 194 0.38 -10.73 9.12
N SER A 195 -0.78 -10.47 9.75
CA SER A 195 -1.16 -11.14 11.02
C SER A 195 -1.44 -12.64 10.86
N TYR A 196 -2.06 -13.06 9.75
CA TYR A 196 -2.20 -14.49 9.45
C TYR A 196 -0.84 -15.14 9.18
N LEU A 197 0.10 -14.42 8.54
CA LEU A 197 1.46 -14.91 8.34
C LEU A 197 2.18 -15.14 9.65
N TYR A 198 2.12 -14.23 10.61
CA TYR A 198 2.79 -14.43 11.90
C TYR A 198 2.30 -15.71 12.60
N ALA A 199 0.98 -15.95 12.64
CA ALA A 199 0.44 -17.16 13.23
C ALA A 199 0.81 -18.44 12.44
N LEU A 200 0.83 -18.35 11.10
CA LEU A 200 1.25 -19.46 10.24
C LEU A 200 2.76 -19.75 10.37
N LEU A 201 3.57 -18.70 10.50
CA LEU A 201 5.01 -18.80 10.74
C LEU A 201 5.27 -19.52 12.05
N ASP A 202 4.62 -19.10 13.14
CA ASP A 202 4.77 -19.74 14.46
C ASP A 202 4.32 -21.21 14.47
N HIS A 203 3.27 -21.55 13.70
CA HIS A 203 2.75 -22.91 13.64
C HIS A 203 3.60 -23.86 12.80
N GLU A 204 4.12 -23.38 11.67
CA GLU A 204 4.80 -24.23 10.67
C GLU A 204 6.33 -24.22 10.83
N TRP A 205 6.90 -23.18 11.45
CA TRP A 205 8.33 -23.13 11.74
C TRP A 205 8.74 -24.21 12.75
N LYS A 206 9.87 -24.85 12.49
CA LYS A 206 10.46 -25.86 13.37
C LYS A 206 11.96 -25.62 13.47
N GLU A 207 12.51 -25.85 14.66
CA GLU A 207 13.95 -25.84 14.84
C GLU A 207 14.60 -26.97 14.02
N GLY A 208 15.71 -26.66 13.33
CA GLY A 208 16.46 -27.63 12.53
C GLY A 208 15.90 -27.94 11.14
N MET A 209 14.95 -27.15 10.62
CA MET A 209 14.52 -27.28 9.23
C MET A 209 15.71 -27.18 8.26
N SER A 210 15.74 -28.08 7.28
CA SER A 210 16.69 -28.02 6.17
C SER A 210 16.44 -26.78 5.31
N GLN A 211 17.43 -26.42 4.48
CA GLN A 211 17.29 -25.32 3.53
C GLN A 211 16.10 -25.55 2.58
N GLU A 212 15.92 -26.78 2.07
CA GLU A 212 14.82 -27.10 1.14
C GLU A 212 13.45 -26.97 1.82
N GLU A 213 13.32 -27.43 3.07
CA GLU A 213 12.10 -27.27 3.86
C GLU A 213 11.78 -25.79 4.12
N THR A 214 12.81 -25.00 4.45
CA THR A 214 12.69 -23.56 4.67
C THR A 214 12.29 -22.84 3.39
N GLU A 215 12.89 -23.19 2.25
CA GLU A 215 12.55 -22.60 0.95
C GLU A 215 11.08 -22.87 0.58
N LYS A 216 10.61 -24.12 0.72
CA LYS A 216 9.20 -24.50 0.46
C LYS A 216 8.23 -23.80 1.41
N PHE A 217 8.60 -23.72 2.69
CA PHE A 217 7.81 -23.04 3.72
C PHE A 217 7.63 -21.56 3.40
N VAL A 218 8.70 -20.83 3.07
CA VAL A 218 8.63 -19.41 2.72
C VAL A 218 7.73 -19.19 1.50
N VAL A 219 7.88 -20.00 0.45
CA VAL A 219 7.03 -19.90 -0.76
C VAL A 219 5.56 -20.16 -0.41
N LYS A 220 5.24 -21.18 0.40
CA LYS A 220 3.88 -21.48 0.86
C LYS A 220 3.27 -20.31 1.63
N VAL A 221 4.01 -19.75 2.59
CA VAL A 221 3.58 -18.63 3.44
C VAL A 221 3.28 -17.40 2.59
N VAL A 222 4.22 -16.99 1.72
CA VAL A 222 4.03 -15.84 0.83
C VAL A 222 2.87 -16.07 -0.15
N SER A 223 2.74 -17.27 -0.72
CA SER A 223 1.64 -17.60 -1.63
C SER A 223 0.26 -17.52 -0.94
N LEU A 224 0.17 -17.94 0.33
CA LEU A 224 -1.05 -17.81 1.13
C LEU A 224 -1.36 -16.34 1.45
N ALA A 225 -0.34 -15.51 1.71
CA ALA A 225 -0.49 -14.07 1.87
C ALA A 225 -1.08 -13.45 0.60
N MET A 226 -0.46 -13.72 -0.55
CA MET A 226 -0.88 -13.20 -1.85
C MET A 226 -2.34 -13.57 -2.15
N ALA A 227 -2.72 -14.84 -1.92
CA ALA A 227 -4.07 -15.32 -2.14
C ALA A 227 -5.11 -14.68 -1.20
N ARG A 228 -4.71 -14.32 0.02
CA ARG A 228 -5.61 -13.81 1.07
C ARG A 228 -5.75 -12.29 1.05
N ASP A 229 -4.67 -11.58 0.73
CA ASP A 229 -4.66 -10.13 0.65
C ASP A 229 -5.42 -9.60 -0.57
N GLY A 230 -5.51 -10.40 -1.64
CA GLY A 230 -6.18 -10.02 -2.90
C GLY A 230 -5.52 -8.85 -3.65
N ALA A 231 -4.60 -8.13 -3.01
CA ALA A 231 -3.94 -6.93 -3.53
C ALA A 231 -2.40 -7.02 -3.49
N SER A 232 -1.84 -8.06 -2.84
CA SER A 232 -0.40 -8.30 -2.68
C SER A 232 0.17 -9.14 -3.84
N GLY A 233 0.00 -8.68 -5.08
CA GLY A 233 0.72 -9.17 -6.28
C GLY A 233 0.55 -10.64 -6.68
N GLY A 234 0.89 -10.96 -7.93
CA GLY A 234 0.86 -12.32 -8.49
C GLY A 234 2.24 -12.99 -8.60
N LEU A 235 3.27 -12.49 -7.93
CA LEU A 235 4.62 -13.07 -7.94
C LEU A 235 5.19 -13.15 -6.53
N SER A 236 5.69 -14.33 -6.16
CA SER A 236 6.54 -14.50 -4.98
C SER A 236 8.01 -14.47 -5.39
N VAL A 237 8.77 -13.49 -4.89
CA VAL A 237 10.23 -13.43 -5.04
C VAL A 237 10.88 -13.96 -3.78
N GLN A 238 11.75 -14.96 -3.93
CA GLN A 238 12.55 -15.49 -2.83
C GLN A 238 14.02 -15.19 -3.07
N ILE A 239 14.67 -14.59 -2.07
CA ILE A 239 16.11 -14.33 -2.08
C ILE A 239 16.74 -15.22 -1.00
N LEU A 240 17.53 -16.20 -1.42
CA LEU A 240 18.35 -17.02 -0.54
C LEU A 240 19.73 -16.39 -0.44
N ILE A 241 20.18 -16.14 0.78
CA ILE A 241 21.52 -15.62 1.08
C ILE A 241 22.23 -16.66 1.94
N ASN A 242 23.33 -17.21 1.46
CA ASN A 242 24.17 -18.16 2.19
C ASN A 242 25.66 -17.83 1.99
N ALA A 243 26.54 -18.65 2.57
CA ALA A 243 27.99 -18.46 2.44
C ALA A 243 28.50 -18.55 0.99
N ASP A 244 27.76 -19.24 0.11
CA ASP A 244 28.10 -19.44 -1.29
C ASP A 244 27.59 -18.30 -2.20
N GLY A 245 26.77 -17.38 -1.66
CA GLY A 245 26.32 -16.17 -2.35
C GLY A 245 24.82 -15.92 -2.24
N VAL A 246 24.28 -15.26 -3.28
CA VAL A 246 22.87 -14.86 -3.34
C VAL A 246 22.18 -15.56 -4.51
N LYS A 247 21.12 -16.31 -4.22
CA LYS A 247 20.24 -16.94 -5.22
C LYS A 247 18.86 -16.27 -5.19
N ARG A 248 18.30 -15.99 -6.37
CA ARG A 248 16.95 -15.42 -6.53
C ARG A 248 16.06 -16.40 -7.25
N ASN A 249 14.93 -16.74 -6.65
CA ASN A 249 13.89 -17.59 -7.24
C ASN A 249 12.63 -16.74 -7.47
N PHE A 250 11.95 -16.98 -8.59
CA PHE A 250 10.74 -16.28 -8.99
C PHE A 250 9.60 -17.29 -9.15
N TYR A 251 8.51 -17.09 -8.42
CA TYR A 251 7.35 -17.98 -8.43
C TYR A 251 6.12 -17.19 -8.88
N PRO A 252 5.76 -17.22 -10.18
CA PRO A 252 4.54 -16.59 -10.67
C PRO A 252 3.30 -17.28 -10.08
N ARG A 253 2.17 -16.58 -10.03
CA ARG A 253 0.95 -17.03 -9.36
C ARG A 253 0.55 -18.44 -9.77
N GLN A 254 0.62 -18.77 -11.07
CA GLN A 254 0.25 -20.11 -11.58
C GLN A 254 1.19 -21.22 -11.10
N ALA A 255 2.42 -20.88 -10.68
CA ALA A 255 3.41 -21.81 -10.15
C ALA A 255 3.42 -21.86 -8.60
N THR A 256 2.50 -21.17 -7.93
CA THR A 256 2.41 -21.20 -6.46
C THR A 256 1.50 -22.33 -5.95
N PRO A 257 1.75 -22.88 -4.74
CA PRO A 257 0.97 -24.01 -4.20
C PRO A 257 -0.50 -23.71 -3.89
N VAL A 258 -0.89 -22.44 -3.95
CA VAL A 258 -2.20 -21.91 -3.52
C VAL A 258 -2.98 -21.35 -4.71
N ALA A 259 -2.46 -21.47 -5.94
CA ALA A 259 -3.16 -21.05 -7.14
C ALA A 259 -4.50 -21.82 -7.27
N ARG A 260 -5.62 -21.10 -7.18
CA ARG A 260 -6.95 -21.58 -7.56
C ARG A 260 -7.49 -20.67 -8.65
#